data_AF-A0A9X3IM76-F1
#
_entry.id   AF-A0A9X3IM76-F1
#
_cell.length_a   1.000
_cell.length_b   1.000
_cell.length_c   1.000
_cell.angle_alpha   90.00
_cell.angle_beta   90.00
_cell.angle_gamma   90.00
#
_symmetry.space_group_name_H-M   'P 1'
#
loop_
_entity.id
_entity.type
_entity.pdbx_description
1 polymer ?
#
loop_
_entity_poly.entity_id
_entity_poly.type
_entity_poly.pdbx_seq_one_letter_code
_entity_poly.pdbx_strand_id
1 'polypeptide(L)'
;MANTNKGRKVYFCTTPQPANLDQSQFEALTWIEVGNVGSVGESGVNTNVVSYDELATDMTQKQKGISNAGDPTIECARNPTDAGQVALRAAAVTKFFYAFKFEDLDAPDANHTNTVYYNRGLIAGPTRPNGRNEDFILEVFTLGLVQREIVVNPQSLVAPVSSLLPSIAGVLTQGSVLTAVPGRWSGEPSFTYQWKRDGTNIAGATNSTYTLVAGDAAKAISVAVTGTNAAGNATATSAATANVT
;
A
#
# COMPACT_ATOMS: atom_id res chain seq x y z
N MET A 1 8.86 -13.98 18.62
CA MET A 1 7.78 -14.98 18.70
C MET A 1 7.57 -15.50 17.28
N ALA A 2 7.21 -16.77 17.10
CA ALA A 2 6.88 -17.28 15.75
C ALA A 2 5.52 -16.71 15.32
N ASN A 3 5.42 -16.24 14.07
CA ASN A 3 4.20 -15.66 13.52
C ASN A 3 3.45 -16.67 12.65
N THR A 4 2.13 -16.49 12.53
CA THR A 4 1.28 -17.25 11.61
C THR A 4 0.90 -16.37 10.43
N ASN A 5 0.43 -16.97 9.32
CA ASN A 5 -0.09 -16.21 8.17
C ASN A 5 -1.41 -15.46 8.45
N LYS A 6 -1.95 -15.52 9.68
CA LYS A 6 -3.19 -14.83 10.04
C LYS A 6 -3.04 -13.32 9.85
N GLY A 7 -3.93 -12.73 9.06
CA GLY A 7 -3.94 -11.29 8.79
C GLY A 7 -2.99 -10.85 7.68
N ARG A 8 -2.26 -11.78 7.05
CA ARG A 8 -1.45 -11.49 5.87
C ARG A 8 -2.34 -10.96 4.75
N LYS A 9 -1.89 -9.88 4.12
CA LYS A 9 -2.61 -9.22 3.02
C LYS A 9 -1.85 -9.38 1.71
N VAL A 10 -2.61 -9.50 0.63
CA VAL A 10 -2.08 -9.70 -0.72
C VAL A 10 -2.56 -8.58 -1.61
N TYR A 11 -1.63 -7.97 -2.31
CA TYR A 11 -1.87 -6.86 -3.21
C TYR A 11 -1.18 -7.10 -4.54
N PHE A 12 -1.71 -6.46 -5.59
CA PHE A 12 -0.96 -6.34 -6.84
C PHE A 12 -1.20 -4.97 -7.49
N CYS A 13 -0.31 -4.59 -8.40
CA CYS A 13 -0.47 -3.39 -9.22
C CYS A 13 -1.11 -3.77 -10.55
N THR A 14 -2.22 -3.11 -10.92
CA THR A 14 -2.94 -3.39 -12.18
C THR A 14 -2.20 -2.88 -13.41
N THR A 15 -1.24 -1.96 -13.24
CA THR A 15 -0.40 -1.43 -14.32
C THR A 15 0.78 -2.37 -14.57
N PRO A 16 0.98 -2.83 -15.83
CA PRO A 16 2.14 -3.65 -16.19
C PRO A 16 3.49 -3.03 -15.83
N GLN A 17 4.42 -3.87 -15.35
CA GLN A 17 5.79 -3.53 -14.96
C GLN A 17 6.78 -4.32 -15.83
N PRO A 18 7.23 -3.78 -16.98
CA PRO A 18 8.02 -4.52 -17.96
C PRO A 18 9.48 -4.74 -17.56
N ALA A 19 9.99 -3.97 -16.59
CA ALA A 19 11.37 -4.02 -16.13
C ALA A 19 11.46 -4.40 -14.65
N ASN A 20 12.65 -4.75 -14.20
CA ASN A 20 12.89 -4.96 -12.77
C ASN A 20 12.74 -3.65 -12.00
N LEU A 21 12.20 -3.76 -10.79
CA LEU A 21 11.95 -2.63 -9.90
C LEU A 21 12.83 -2.73 -8.66
N ASP A 22 13.37 -1.60 -8.23
CA ASP A 22 13.93 -1.47 -6.88
C ASP A 22 12.82 -1.23 -5.83
N GLN A 23 13.20 -1.20 -4.55
CA GLN A 23 12.27 -1.00 -3.44
C GLN A 23 11.47 0.32 -3.57
N SER A 24 12.14 1.43 -3.89
CA SER A 24 11.49 2.75 -3.97
C SER A 24 10.47 2.81 -5.11
N GLN A 25 10.76 2.12 -6.22
CA GLN A 25 9.86 2.01 -7.35
C GLN A 25 8.63 1.16 -7.02
N PHE A 26 8.77 0.09 -6.24
CA PHE A 26 7.63 -0.68 -5.73
C PHE A 26 6.76 0.15 -4.77
N GLU A 27 7.36 0.88 -3.84
CA GLU A 27 6.65 1.71 -2.86
C GLU A 27 5.87 2.86 -3.51
N ALA A 28 6.29 3.32 -4.68
CA ALA A 28 5.57 4.32 -5.46
C ALA A 28 4.37 3.76 -6.26
N LEU A 29 4.20 2.44 -6.34
CA LEU A 29 3.09 1.84 -7.09
C LEU A 29 1.75 2.01 -6.36
N THR A 30 0.68 2.05 -7.14
CA THR A 30 -0.69 1.94 -6.62
C THR A 30 -1.08 0.47 -6.51
N TRP A 31 -1.54 0.08 -5.33
CA TRP A 31 -1.85 -1.29 -4.97
C TRP A 31 -3.36 -1.51 -4.85
N ILE A 32 -3.84 -2.65 -5.39
CA ILE A 32 -5.20 -3.14 -5.14
C ILE A 32 -5.12 -4.39 -4.26
N GLU A 33 -5.91 -4.43 -3.18
CA GLU A 33 -6.00 -5.59 -2.30
C GLU A 33 -6.79 -6.71 -2.99
N VAL A 34 -6.31 -7.94 -2.87
CA VAL A 34 -7.00 -9.14 -3.31
C VAL A 34 -7.74 -9.71 -2.09
N GLY A 35 -9.07 -9.62 -2.11
CA GLY A 35 -9.90 -10.13 -1.02
C GLY A 35 -10.00 -11.65 -0.99
N ASN A 36 -10.42 -12.19 0.16
CA ASN A 36 -10.75 -13.60 0.37
C ASN A 36 -9.62 -14.59 0.02
N VAL A 37 -8.37 -14.20 0.20
CA VAL A 37 -7.22 -15.10 0.03
C VAL A 37 -7.18 -16.11 1.18
N GLY A 38 -7.27 -17.39 0.85
CA GLY A 38 -7.20 -18.50 1.82
C GLY A 38 -5.80 -19.08 1.97
N SER A 39 -4.97 -18.98 0.92
CA SER A 39 -3.61 -19.50 0.94
C SER A 39 -2.70 -18.77 -0.05
N VAL A 40 -1.41 -18.69 0.31
CA VAL A 40 -0.32 -18.23 -0.54
C VAL A 40 0.74 -19.34 -0.54
N GLY A 41 1.19 -19.72 -1.75
CA GLY A 41 2.21 -20.73 -1.95
C GLY A 41 3.60 -20.30 -1.49
N GLU A 42 4.54 -21.23 -1.55
CA GLU A 42 5.93 -20.99 -1.17
C GLU A 42 6.58 -19.94 -2.08
N SER A 43 7.15 -18.91 -1.46
CA SER A 43 7.94 -17.87 -2.13
C SER A 43 9.42 -17.99 -1.77
N GLY A 44 10.26 -17.42 -2.62
CA GLY A 44 11.72 -17.43 -2.44
C GLY A 44 12.46 -17.70 -3.73
N VAL A 45 13.80 -17.75 -3.66
CA VAL A 45 14.64 -18.05 -4.81
C VAL A 45 15.33 -19.39 -4.67
N ASN A 46 15.16 -20.26 -5.65
CA ASN A 46 15.98 -21.45 -5.80
C ASN A 46 17.18 -21.11 -6.68
N THR A 47 18.40 -21.38 -6.22
CA THR A 47 19.62 -21.08 -6.95
C THR A 47 20.35 -22.36 -7.30
N ASN A 48 20.58 -22.57 -8.59
CA ASN A 48 21.38 -23.70 -9.05
C ASN A 48 22.83 -23.57 -8.58
N VAL A 49 23.41 -24.67 -8.10
CA VAL A 49 24.84 -24.76 -7.80
C VAL A 49 25.52 -25.41 -8.98
N VAL A 50 26.45 -24.69 -9.62
CA VAL A 50 27.25 -25.22 -10.73
C VAL A 50 28.55 -25.75 -10.16
N SER A 51 28.99 -26.91 -10.65
CA SER A 51 30.21 -27.58 -10.21
C SER A 51 31.21 -27.77 -11.34
N TYR A 52 32.50 -27.69 -11.02
CA TYR A 52 33.60 -27.96 -11.94
C TYR A 52 34.73 -28.71 -11.22
N ASP A 53 35.21 -29.80 -11.81
CA ASP A 53 36.33 -30.56 -11.28
C ASP A 53 37.63 -30.02 -11.89
N GLU A 54 38.50 -29.49 -11.03
CA GLU A 54 39.81 -29.00 -11.43
C GLU A 54 40.87 -30.06 -11.15
N LEU A 55 41.72 -30.34 -12.14
CA LEU A 55 42.82 -31.32 -12.01
C LEU A 55 43.84 -30.95 -10.92
N ALA A 56 43.87 -29.68 -10.50
CA ALA A 56 44.80 -29.17 -9.50
C ALA A 56 44.27 -29.25 -8.06
N THR A 57 43.03 -29.70 -7.86
CA THR A 57 42.38 -29.74 -6.54
C THR A 57 41.76 -31.09 -6.26
N ASP A 58 41.82 -31.55 -5.01
CA ASP A 58 41.22 -32.81 -4.59
C ASP A 58 39.70 -32.71 -4.33
N MET A 59 39.10 -31.52 -4.49
CA MET A 59 37.70 -31.22 -4.19
C MET A 59 37.02 -30.49 -5.35
N THR A 60 35.78 -30.87 -5.68
CA THR A 60 34.95 -30.21 -6.69
C THR A 60 34.70 -28.74 -6.32
N GLN A 61 34.99 -27.82 -7.25
CA GLN A 61 34.68 -26.40 -7.10
C GLN A 61 33.20 -26.14 -7.32
N LYS A 62 32.61 -25.21 -6.57
CA LYS A 62 31.19 -24.84 -6.66
C LYS A 62 31.04 -23.34 -6.82
N GLN A 63 30.17 -22.93 -7.74
CA GLN A 63 29.83 -21.53 -8.00
C GLN A 63 28.31 -21.33 -8.09
N LYS A 64 27.87 -20.08 -7.88
CA LYS A 64 26.46 -19.70 -7.95
C LYS A 64 26.00 -19.65 -9.42
N GLY A 65 25.01 -20.47 -9.76
CA GLY A 65 24.37 -20.47 -11.07
C GLY A 65 23.15 -19.55 -11.14
N ILE A 66 22.28 -19.83 -12.13
CA ILE A 66 21.03 -19.11 -12.35
C ILE A 66 20.07 -19.36 -11.18
N SER A 67 19.37 -18.30 -10.75
CA SER A 67 18.30 -18.38 -9.77
C SER A 67 16.93 -18.37 -10.44
N ASN A 68 16.01 -19.22 -9.98
CA ASN A 68 14.59 -19.19 -10.29
C ASN A 68 13.84 -18.53 -9.12
N ALA A 69 12.99 -17.54 -9.41
CA ALA A 69 12.18 -16.83 -8.40
C ALA A 69 10.88 -17.55 -8.03
N GLY A 70 10.64 -18.73 -8.62
CA GLY A 70 9.54 -19.62 -8.27
C GLY A 70 8.21 -19.20 -8.88
N ASP A 71 7.22 -20.06 -8.65
CA ASP A 71 5.88 -19.94 -9.20
C ASP A 71 4.80 -20.08 -8.10
N PRO A 72 4.81 -19.25 -7.03
CA PRO A 72 3.84 -19.37 -5.95
C PRO A 72 2.41 -19.22 -6.46
N THR A 73 1.48 -19.91 -5.80
CA THR A 73 0.06 -19.77 -6.07
C THR A 73 -0.61 -18.83 -5.07
N ILE A 74 -1.65 -18.13 -5.50
CA ILE A 74 -2.61 -17.47 -4.63
C ILE A 74 -3.94 -18.19 -4.81
N GLU A 75 -4.51 -18.71 -3.73
CA GLU A 75 -5.84 -19.30 -3.70
C GLU A 75 -6.80 -18.35 -3.00
N CYS A 76 -7.86 -17.93 -3.70
CA CYS A 76 -8.91 -17.10 -3.13
C CYS A 76 -10.29 -17.74 -3.28
N ALA A 77 -11.14 -17.55 -2.27
CA ALA A 77 -12.56 -17.83 -2.39
C ALA A 77 -13.20 -16.78 -3.31
N ARG A 78 -13.85 -17.26 -4.38
CA ARG A 78 -14.31 -16.43 -5.48
C ARG A 78 -15.34 -15.41 -5.00
N ASN A 79 -15.01 -14.14 -5.19
CA ASN A 79 -15.90 -13.01 -5.03
C ASN A 79 -15.93 -12.21 -6.35
N PRO A 80 -17.02 -12.25 -7.13
CA PRO A 80 -17.07 -11.61 -8.44
C PRO A 80 -17.04 -10.08 -8.38
N THR A 81 -17.36 -9.49 -7.22
CA THR A 81 -17.37 -8.03 -7.01
C THR A 81 -16.12 -7.52 -6.31
N ASP A 82 -15.22 -8.40 -5.88
CA ASP A 82 -13.91 -7.99 -5.35
C ASP A 82 -13.06 -7.42 -6.48
N ALA A 83 -12.66 -6.15 -6.34
CA ALA A 83 -11.95 -5.44 -7.38
C ALA A 83 -10.55 -6.05 -7.65
N GLY A 84 -9.88 -6.57 -6.62
CA GLY A 84 -8.60 -7.27 -6.75
C GLY A 84 -8.72 -8.57 -7.54
N GLN A 85 -9.69 -9.42 -7.21
CA GLN A 85 -9.93 -10.66 -7.95
C GLN A 85 -10.38 -10.42 -9.41
N VAL A 86 -11.21 -9.41 -9.65
CA VAL A 86 -11.58 -9.00 -11.02
C VAL A 86 -10.34 -8.61 -11.82
N ALA A 87 -9.48 -7.81 -11.22
CA ALA A 87 -8.28 -7.34 -11.88
C ALA A 87 -7.25 -8.47 -12.07
N LEU A 88 -7.13 -9.43 -11.14
CA LEU A 88 -6.30 -10.64 -11.33
C LEU A 88 -6.76 -11.46 -12.53
N ARG A 89 -8.07 -11.72 -12.66
CA ARG A 89 -8.64 -12.41 -13.83
C ARG A 89 -8.33 -11.69 -15.13
N ALA A 90 -8.41 -10.36 -15.14
CA ALA A 90 -8.08 -9.55 -16.32
C ALA A 90 -6.58 -9.60 -16.67
N ALA A 91 -5.71 -9.59 -15.66
CA ALA A 91 -4.27 -9.67 -15.85
C ALA A 91 -3.81 -11.07 -16.31
N ALA A 92 -4.46 -12.13 -15.82
CA ALA A 92 -4.12 -13.52 -16.10
C ALA A 92 -4.27 -13.95 -17.57
N VAL A 93 -5.05 -13.21 -18.37
CA VAL A 93 -5.19 -13.45 -19.82
C VAL A 93 -4.16 -12.68 -20.65
N THR A 94 -3.38 -11.80 -20.04
CA THR A 94 -2.32 -11.05 -20.73
C THR A 94 -0.99 -11.81 -20.70
N LYS A 95 0.01 -11.27 -21.40
CA LYS A 95 1.39 -11.76 -21.34
C LYS A 95 2.33 -10.78 -20.61
N PHE A 96 1.75 -9.85 -19.88
CA PHE A 96 2.51 -8.80 -19.20
C PHE A 96 2.98 -9.25 -17.83
N PHE A 97 3.99 -8.55 -17.33
CA PHE A 97 4.44 -8.70 -15.97
C PHE A 97 3.78 -7.66 -15.09
N TYR A 98 3.44 -8.06 -13.87
CA TYR A 98 2.80 -7.24 -12.85
C TYR A 98 3.61 -7.30 -11.56
N ALA A 99 3.42 -6.31 -10.70
CA ALA A 99 4.03 -6.25 -9.38
C ALA A 99 3.07 -6.81 -8.33
N PHE A 100 3.61 -7.52 -7.34
CA PHE A 100 2.90 -8.07 -6.19
C PHE A 100 3.51 -7.54 -4.91
N LYS A 101 2.66 -7.33 -3.91
CA LYS A 101 3.04 -6.96 -2.55
C LYS A 101 2.32 -7.88 -1.58
N PHE A 102 3.08 -8.53 -0.71
CA PHE A 102 2.56 -9.30 0.40
C PHE A 102 2.94 -8.60 1.69
N GLU A 103 2.02 -8.47 2.63
CA GLU A 103 2.24 -7.77 3.89
C GLU A 103 1.84 -8.68 5.05
N ASP A 104 2.80 -9.00 5.91
CA ASP A 104 2.59 -9.85 7.08
C ASP A 104 2.22 -8.98 8.28
N LEU A 105 1.26 -9.40 9.11
CA LEU A 105 0.89 -8.64 10.31
C LEU A 105 1.85 -8.93 11.47
N ASP A 106 3.08 -8.46 11.36
CA ASP A 106 4.19 -8.80 12.25
C ASP A 106 4.95 -7.61 12.83
N ALA A 107 4.40 -6.39 12.74
CA ALA A 107 4.97 -5.21 13.41
C ALA A 107 5.25 -5.51 14.90
N PRO A 108 6.48 -5.28 15.40
CA PRO A 108 6.85 -5.61 16.79
C PRO A 108 6.07 -4.79 17.82
N ASP A 109 5.66 -3.57 17.46
CA ASP A 109 4.80 -2.70 18.25
C ASP A 109 4.03 -1.72 17.34
N ALA A 110 3.22 -0.84 17.92
CA ALA A 110 2.42 0.12 17.16
C ALA A 110 3.25 1.16 16.39
N ASN A 111 4.52 1.35 16.75
CA ASN A 111 5.44 2.32 16.15
C ASN A 111 6.29 1.70 15.03
N HIS A 112 5.96 0.52 14.54
CA HIS A 112 6.69 -0.11 13.45
C HIS A 112 5.76 -0.51 12.30
N THR A 113 6.32 -0.56 11.10
CA THR A 113 5.65 -1.15 9.94
C THR A 113 5.64 -2.67 10.02
N ASN A 114 4.78 -3.27 9.22
CA ASN A 114 4.80 -4.70 8.92
C ASN A 114 5.96 -5.08 7.99
N THR A 115 6.30 -6.36 7.93
CA THR A 115 7.15 -6.93 6.90
C THR A 115 6.41 -6.92 5.56
N VAL A 116 7.11 -6.46 4.52
CA VAL A 116 6.59 -6.40 3.15
C VAL A 116 7.50 -7.17 2.20
N TYR A 117 6.88 -7.97 1.33
CA TYR A 117 7.56 -8.71 0.27
C TYR A 117 7.11 -8.18 -1.08
N TYR A 118 8.06 -7.72 -1.89
CA TYR A 118 7.82 -7.28 -3.25
C TYR A 118 8.31 -8.30 -4.26
N ASN A 119 7.45 -8.60 -5.23
CA ASN A 119 7.72 -9.56 -6.28
C ASN A 119 7.21 -9.02 -7.63
N ARG A 120 7.71 -9.59 -8.73
CA ARG A 120 7.28 -9.24 -10.09
C ARG A 120 7.20 -10.49 -10.95
N GLY A 121 6.11 -10.64 -11.67
CA GLY A 121 5.81 -11.87 -12.39
C GLY A 121 4.63 -11.77 -13.33
N LEU A 122 4.45 -12.81 -14.14
CA LEU A 122 3.22 -13.00 -14.88
C LEU A 122 2.15 -13.58 -13.95
N ILE A 123 0.89 -13.51 -14.38
CA ILE A 123 -0.23 -14.18 -13.71
C ILE A 123 -0.77 -15.22 -14.68
N ALA A 124 -0.96 -16.44 -14.21
CA ALA A 124 -1.62 -17.51 -14.96
C ALA A 124 -2.83 -18.05 -14.18
N GLY A 125 -3.81 -18.56 -14.92
CA GLY A 125 -5.06 -19.09 -14.37
C GLY A 125 -6.25 -18.13 -14.56
N PRO A 126 -7.26 -18.15 -13.67
CA PRO A 126 -7.33 -19.04 -12.52
C PRO A 126 -7.60 -20.49 -12.93
N THR A 127 -6.98 -21.44 -12.25
CA THR A 127 -7.49 -22.81 -12.22
C THR A 127 -8.59 -22.91 -11.16
N ARG A 128 -9.51 -23.88 -11.33
CA ARG A 128 -10.61 -24.10 -10.40
C ARG A 128 -10.50 -25.53 -9.86
N PRO A 129 -10.07 -25.71 -8.61
CA PRO A 129 -9.90 -27.04 -8.04
C PRO A 129 -11.25 -27.76 -7.81
N ASN A 130 -12.39 -27.06 -7.94
CA ASN A 130 -13.76 -27.59 -7.89
C ASN A 130 -14.10 -28.43 -6.63
N GLY A 131 -13.37 -28.23 -5.52
CA GLY A 131 -13.67 -28.82 -4.22
C GLY A 131 -12.45 -29.01 -3.31
N ARG A 132 -12.39 -28.26 -2.19
CA ARG A 132 -11.46 -28.35 -1.04
C ARG A 132 -12.13 -27.72 0.22
N ASN A 133 -11.38 -27.56 1.32
CA ASN A 133 -11.73 -27.05 2.67
C ASN A 133 -13.09 -26.30 2.81
N GLU A 134 -14.22 -27.02 2.72
CA GLU A 134 -15.58 -26.52 3.02
C GLU A 134 -16.37 -25.81 1.88
N ASP A 135 -16.47 -26.42 0.69
CA ASP A 135 -17.49 -26.11 -0.37
C ASP A 135 -17.46 -24.69 -0.98
N PHE A 136 -16.40 -23.91 -0.73
CA PHE A 136 -16.20 -22.64 -1.42
C PHE A 136 -15.79 -22.85 -2.88
N ILE A 137 -16.30 -21.99 -3.77
CA ILE A 137 -15.77 -21.87 -5.13
C ILE A 137 -14.41 -21.16 -5.03
N LEU A 138 -13.34 -21.88 -5.36
CA LEU A 138 -11.97 -21.37 -5.31
C LEU A 138 -11.47 -21.01 -6.71
N GLU A 139 -10.68 -19.94 -6.77
CA GLU A 139 -9.88 -19.57 -7.94
C GLU A 139 -8.40 -19.53 -7.51
N VAL A 140 -7.55 -20.26 -8.23
CA VAL A 140 -6.11 -20.35 -7.94
C VAL A 140 -5.32 -19.71 -9.07
N PHE A 141 -4.57 -18.66 -8.74
CA PHE A 141 -3.69 -17.96 -9.67
C PHE A 141 -2.25 -18.38 -9.43
N THR A 142 -1.51 -18.69 -10.49
CA THR A 142 -0.07 -18.96 -10.41
C THR A 142 0.69 -17.69 -10.76
N LEU A 143 1.68 -17.34 -9.94
CA LEU A 143 2.52 -16.17 -10.14
C LEU A 143 3.87 -16.62 -10.69
N GLY A 144 4.09 -16.52 -11.99
CA GLY A 144 5.38 -16.85 -12.57
C GLY A 144 6.39 -15.74 -12.32
N LEU A 145 7.13 -15.81 -11.21
CA LEU A 145 8.01 -14.74 -10.76
C LEU A 145 9.29 -14.71 -11.57
N VAL A 146 9.69 -13.51 -11.99
CA VAL A 146 10.85 -13.27 -12.87
C VAL A 146 11.84 -12.28 -12.27
N GLN A 147 11.62 -11.88 -11.02
CA GLN A 147 12.52 -11.04 -10.24
C GLN A 147 12.72 -11.65 -8.87
N ARG A 148 13.94 -11.54 -8.34
CA ARG A 148 14.25 -11.88 -6.95
C ARG A 148 13.39 -11.05 -6.00
N GLU A 149 12.79 -11.72 -5.03
CA GLU A 149 12.02 -11.07 -3.97
C GLU A 149 12.84 -10.00 -3.25
N ILE A 150 12.19 -8.87 -2.97
CA ILE A 150 12.72 -7.83 -2.09
C ILE A 150 11.92 -7.90 -0.79
N VAL A 151 12.61 -8.13 0.32
CA VAL A 151 12.02 -8.19 1.66
C VAL A 151 12.35 -6.90 2.40
N VAL A 152 11.33 -6.20 2.86
CA VAL A 152 11.42 -5.03 3.71
C VAL A 152 10.95 -5.43 5.10
N ASN A 153 11.89 -5.56 6.03
CA ASN A 153 11.60 -5.90 7.43
C ASN A 153 10.90 -4.73 8.15
N PRO A 154 10.29 -4.96 9.33
CA PRO A 154 9.63 -3.93 10.11
C PRO A 154 10.57 -2.74 10.35
N GLN A 155 10.12 -1.54 9.98
CA GLN A 155 10.85 -0.29 10.16
C GLN A 155 10.13 0.57 11.19
N SER A 156 10.88 1.34 11.97
CA SER A 156 10.27 2.31 12.88
C SER A 156 9.52 3.38 12.09
N LEU A 157 8.28 3.64 12.46
CA LEU A 157 7.47 4.72 11.93
C LEU A 157 8.11 6.05 12.26
N VAL A 158 8.03 6.98 11.31
CA VAL A 158 8.48 8.36 11.49
C VAL A 158 7.25 9.23 11.75
N ALA A 159 7.37 10.17 12.70
CA ALA A 159 6.29 11.11 12.98
C ALA A 159 5.89 11.89 11.70
N PRO A 160 4.61 12.23 11.53
CA PRO A 160 4.16 12.89 10.32
C PRO A 160 4.84 14.24 10.10
N VAL A 161 5.19 14.57 8.85
CA VAL A 161 5.74 15.88 8.48
C VAL A 161 5.00 16.42 7.26
N SER A 162 4.52 17.66 7.36
CA SER A 162 3.92 18.36 6.23
C SER A 162 5.02 18.91 5.30
N SER A 163 4.99 18.50 4.03
CA SER A 163 5.89 18.97 2.96
C SER A 163 5.20 19.93 1.98
N LEU A 164 3.86 19.96 1.99
CA LEU A 164 3.05 20.97 1.32
C LEU A 164 1.92 21.36 2.28
N LEU A 165 1.78 22.66 2.54
CA LEU A 165 0.78 23.18 3.46
C LEU A 165 -0.65 22.85 2.99
N PRO A 166 -1.61 22.74 3.92
CA PRO A 166 -3.01 22.60 3.60
C PRO A 166 -3.56 23.79 2.80
N SER A 167 -4.62 23.56 2.03
CA SER A 167 -5.38 24.60 1.34
C SER A 167 -6.88 24.45 1.56
N ILE A 168 -7.65 25.47 1.19
CA ILE A 168 -9.12 25.48 1.31
C ILE A 168 -9.71 25.61 -0.09
N ALA A 169 -10.67 24.74 -0.41
CA ALA A 169 -11.48 24.80 -1.62
C ALA A 169 -12.93 25.15 -1.27
N GLY A 170 -13.61 25.88 -2.15
CA GLY A 170 -15.01 26.29 -1.98
C GLY A 170 -15.23 27.77 -2.28
N VAL A 171 -16.49 28.19 -2.19
CA VAL A 171 -16.91 29.59 -2.42
C VAL A 171 -16.98 30.31 -1.08
N LEU A 172 -16.43 31.52 -1.00
CA LEU A 172 -16.39 32.34 0.21
C LEU A 172 -17.67 33.16 0.37
N THR A 173 -18.83 32.50 0.29
CA THR A 173 -20.14 33.14 0.49
C THR A 173 -20.89 32.45 1.61
N GLN A 174 -21.56 33.22 2.47
CA GLN A 174 -22.36 32.67 3.56
C GLN A 174 -23.26 31.50 3.10
N GLY A 175 -23.29 30.41 3.85
CA GLY A 175 -24.02 29.19 3.53
C GLY A 175 -23.29 28.21 2.60
N SER A 176 -22.17 28.62 1.99
CA SER A 176 -21.34 27.73 1.17
C SER A 176 -20.51 26.78 2.03
N VAL A 177 -20.16 25.61 1.46
CA VAL A 177 -19.29 24.63 2.09
C VAL A 177 -17.86 24.85 1.62
N LEU A 178 -16.95 24.99 2.58
CA LEU A 178 -15.52 24.93 2.39
C LEU A 178 -15.01 23.52 2.68
N THR A 179 -14.04 23.06 1.90
CA THR A 179 -13.39 21.75 2.04
C THR A 179 -11.91 21.96 2.28
N ALA A 180 -11.39 21.35 3.34
CA ALA A 180 -9.97 21.32 3.62
C ALA A 180 -9.26 20.31 2.71
N VAL A 181 -8.20 20.75 2.07
CA VAL A 181 -7.26 19.89 1.34
C VAL A 181 -6.02 19.75 2.21
N PRO A 182 -5.69 18.56 2.74
CA PRO A 182 -4.63 18.38 3.73
C PRO A 182 -3.22 18.76 3.27
N GLY A 183 -2.98 18.85 1.96
CA GLY A 183 -1.64 19.04 1.40
C GLY A 183 -0.88 17.71 1.28
N ARG A 184 0.45 17.74 1.38
CA ARG A 184 1.31 16.56 1.26
C ARG A 184 2.01 16.29 2.58
N TRP A 185 1.94 15.04 3.04
CA TRP A 185 2.50 14.59 4.30
C TRP A 185 3.33 13.32 4.12
N SER A 186 4.38 13.17 4.93
CA SER A 186 5.05 11.89 5.16
C SER A 186 4.48 11.20 6.41
N GLY A 187 4.86 9.93 6.62
CA GLY A 187 4.50 9.18 7.84
C GLY A 187 3.07 8.62 7.85
N GLU A 188 2.39 8.57 6.70
CA GLU A 188 1.04 8.00 6.53
C GLU A 188 0.04 8.37 7.65
N PRO A 189 -0.15 9.68 7.93
CA PRO A 189 -1.01 10.11 9.02
C PRO A 189 -2.50 9.91 8.72
N SER A 190 -3.26 9.70 9.78
CA SER A 190 -4.67 10.07 9.83
C SER A 190 -4.80 11.57 10.13
N PHE A 191 -5.87 12.22 9.63
CA PHE A 191 -6.03 13.67 9.75
C PHE A 191 -7.21 14.07 10.64
N THR A 192 -6.96 15.07 11.48
CA THR A 192 -8.00 15.86 12.16
C THR A 192 -7.90 17.32 11.73
N TYR A 193 -9.00 18.06 11.88
CA TYR A 193 -9.11 19.44 11.41
C TYR A 193 -9.55 20.35 12.55
N GLN A 194 -9.18 21.62 12.45
CA GLN A 194 -9.72 22.69 13.27
C GLN A 194 -9.82 23.96 12.42
N TRP A 195 -11.05 24.35 12.11
CA TRP A 195 -11.32 25.59 11.38
C TRP A 195 -11.17 26.80 12.30
N LYS A 196 -10.70 27.90 11.72
CA LYS A 196 -10.41 29.16 12.40
C LYS A 196 -11.03 30.33 11.66
N ARG A 197 -11.50 31.32 12.43
CA ARG A 197 -12.03 32.61 11.98
C ARG A 197 -11.12 33.71 12.51
N ASP A 198 -10.55 34.53 11.64
CA ASP A 198 -9.54 35.54 11.98
C ASP A 198 -8.43 34.95 12.89
N GLY A 199 -7.98 33.74 12.60
CA GLY A 199 -6.95 33.03 13.38
C GLY A 199 -7.42 32.38 14.69
N THR A 200 -8.67 32.57 15.10
CA THR A 200 -9.25 31.97 16.33
C THR A 200 -10.04 30.71 16.02
N ASN A 201 -9.91 29.66 16.83
CA ASN A 201 -10.64 28.41 16.63
C ASN A 201 -12.16 28.62 16.67
N ILE A 202 -12.86 28.05 15.69
CA ILE A 202 -14.31 27.95 15.68
C ILE A 202 -14.70 26.68 16.46
N ALA A 203 -15.39 26.83 17.59
CA ALA A 203 -15.75 25.71 18.45
C ALA A 203 -16.56 24.64 17.68
N GLY A 204 -16.14 23.37 17.80
CA GLY A 204 -16.80 22.23 17.16
C GLY A 204 -16.55 22.08 15.65
N ALA A 205 -15.85 23.01 15.01
CA ALA A 205 -15.54 22.93 13.58
C ALA A 205 -14.29 22.06 13.34
N THR A 206 -14.47 20.74 13.44
CA THR A 206 -13.38 19.75 13.36
C THR A 206 -13.48 18.77 12.19
N ASN A 207 -14.53 18.89 11.37
CA ASN A 207 -14.71 18.09 10.16
C ASN A 207 -13.78 18.56 9.03
N SER A 208 -13.56 17.70 8.03
CA SER A 208 -12.84 18.06 6.79
C SER A 208 -13.55 19.14 5.97
N THR A 209 -14.82 19.41 6.27
CA THR A 209 -15.63 20.45 5.65
C THR A 209 -16.20 21.42 6.69
N TYR A 210 -16.40 22.67 6.30
CA TYR A 210 -17.03 23.70 7.12
C TYR A 210 -18.03 24.51 6.32
N THR A 211 -19.26 24.62 6.83
CA THR A 211 -20.29 25.47 6.24
C THR A 211 -20.18 26.87 6.82
N LEU A 212 -20.01 27.86 5.96
CA LEU A 212 -19.93 29.27 6.35
C LEU A 212 -21.25 29.74 6.98
N VAL A 213 -21.15 30.36 8.15
CA VAL A 213 -22.29 30.91 8.90
C VAL A 213 -22.27 32.44 8.89
N ALA A 214 -23.36 33.06 9.34
CA ALA A 214 -23.48 34.52 9.38
C ALA A 214 -22.33 35.20 10.15
N GLY A 215 -21.80 34.55 11.19
CA GLY A 215 -20.67 35.05 11.97
C GLY A 215 -19.32 35.06 11.25
N ASP A 216 -19.21 34.47 10.06
CA ASP A 216 -18.01 34.49 9.23
C ASP A 216 -17.96 35.70 8.28
N ALA A 217 -19.04 36.45 8.12
CA ALA A 217 -19.10 37.57 7.19
C ALA A 217 -17.99 38.60 7.48
N ALA A 218 -17.28 39.03 6.43
CA ALA A 218 -16.13 39.90 6.49
C ALA A 218 -14.92 39.36 7.29
N LYS A 219 -14.87 38.04 7.53
CA LYS A 219 -13.79 37.36 8.26
C LYS A 219 -12.99 36.47 7.33
N ALA A 220 -11.70 36.33 7.62
CA ALA A 220 -10.85 35.37 6.93
C ALA A 220 -10.96 34.00 7.61
N ILE A 221 -10.97 32.94 6.81
CA ILE A 221 -11.02 31.56 7.29
C ILE A 221 -9.68 30.88 7.06
N SER A 222 -9.23 30.08 8.01
CA SER A 222 -8.10 29.17 7.85
C SER A 222 -8.42 27.82 8.49
N VAL A 223 -7.66 26.78 8.14
CA VAL A 223 -7.82 25.45 8.73
C VAL A 223 -6.46 24.94 9.20
N ALA A 224 -6.41 24.50 10.45
CA ALA A 224 -5.30 23.70 10.96
C ALA A 224 -5.58 22.22 10.71
N VAL A 225 -4.63 21.53 10.10
CA VAL A 225 -4.68 20.09 9.83
C VAL A 225 -3.59 19.42 10.67
N THR A 226 -4.00 18.48 11.51
CA THR A 226 -3.09 17.71 12.35
C THR A 226 -3.00 16.30 11.81
N GLY A 227 -1.82 15.91 11.32
CA GLY A 227 -1.51 14.55 10.94
C GLY A 227 -1.03 13.76 12.14
N THR A 228 -1.61 12.58 12.39
CA THR A 228 -1.26 11.69 13.52
C THR A 228 -1.04 10.27 13.05
N ASN A 229 0.06 9.68 13.52
CA ASN A 229 0.32 8.23 13.47
C ASN A 229 0.82 7.76 14.86
N ALA A 230 1.22 6.51 14.98
CA ALA A 230 1.70 5.97 16.25
C ALA A 230 3.02 6.62 16.73
N ALA A 231 3.89 7.02 15.80
CA ALA A 231 5.15 7.70 16.09
C ALA A 231 4.98 9.15 16.56
N GLY A 232 3.82 9.76 16.35
CA GLY A 232 3.50 11.08 16.87
C GLY A 232 2.52 11.87 15.99
N ASN A 233 2.52 13.19 16.17
CA ASN A 233 1.70 14.10 15.39
C ASN A 233 2.46 15.38 15.01
N ALA A 234 2.00 16.02 13.94
CA ALA A 234 2.41 17.37 13.57
C ALA A 234 1.21 18.15 13.02
N THR A 235 1.25 19.48 13.12
CA THR A 235 0.16 20.35 12.66
C THR A 235 0.67 21.36 11.63
N ALA A 236 -0.06 21.52 10.54
CA ALA A 236 0.15 22.57 9.54
C ALA A 236 -1.14 23.38 9.38
N THR A 237 -1.03 24.69 9.16
CA THR A 237 -2.19 25.58 8.96
C THR A 237 -2.18 26.10 7.53
N SER A 238 -3.35 26.17 6.89
CA SER A 238 -3.51 26.78 5.59
C SER A 238 -3.20 28.28 5.61
N ALA A 239 -2.95 28.86 4.44
CA ALA A 239 -3.10 30.31 4.29
C ALA A 239 -4.54 30.72 4.65
N ALA A 240 -4.71 31.95 5.17
CA ALA A 240 -6.03 32.52 5.37
C ALA A 240 -6.67 32.86 4.01
N THR A 241 -7.97 32.63 3.89
CA THR A 241 -8.75 33.01 2.71
C THR A 241 -8.89 34.53 2.59
N ALA A 242 -9.41 34.99 1.45
CA ALA A 242 -10.04 36.31 1.43
C ALA A 242 -11.24 36.34 2.40
N ASN A 243 -11.74 37.54 2.69
CA ASN A 243 -12.89 37.71 3.56
C ASN A 243 -14.16 37.11 2.93
N VAL A 244 -14.98 36.46 3.75
CA VAL A 244 -16.28 35.91 3.34
C VAL A 244 -17.25 37.04 2.98
N THR A 245 -17.95 36.89 1.85
CA THR A 245 -18.98 37.80 1.33
C THR A 245 -20.39 37.36 1.69
#